data_AF-A0A7V5WLY6-F1
#
_entry.id   AF-A0A7V5WLY6-F1
#
_cell.length_a   1.000
_cell.length_b   1.000
_cell.length_c   1.000
_cell.angle_alpha   90.00
_cell.angle_beta   90.00
_cell.angle_gamma   90.00
#
_symmetry.space_group_name_H-M   'P 1'
#
loop_
_entity.id
_entity.type
_entity.pdbx_description
1 polymer ?
#
loop_
_entity_poly.entity_id
_entity_poly.type
_entity_poly.pdbx_seq_one_letter_code
_entity_poly.pdbx_strand_id
1 'polypeptide(L)'
;MFSKSTDQKNNSTIKTPPVLFDETQRIIAAIEDISGKKLLSYWTSHSGGVCQNDVIALYEILENLNGQDELVLFIKSQGGDVEAALRIVHLIRENYQNVTALIALECASAATMIALGANRIEMGPMAYLTAVDSSLRHSMSPIDNTNSRVSVSQDEVSRIINLWEETAQDHHANPYSELFKYVHPLVVGALDRSSSLSVKICQEILSYHIDDSELAERISHALNSNYPSHGYPITVKEAKSIGLNVHKMDFELNKLLLELNEHYSEMAQRAVTDRDEFNHHDNEILNIIEGRDIQIYYQNDKDWHYIQEERRWRTLNDDSSWRKIQNTNGEKKFSRLHMR
;
A
#
# COMPACT_ATOMS: atom_id res chain seq x y z
N MET A 1 -8.71 5.43 -58.37
CA MET A 1 -8.44 4.26 -57.52
C MET A 1 -8.38 4.77 -56.08
N PHE A 2 -9.52 4.81 -55.41
CA PHE A 2 -9.58 5.22 -54.00
C PHE A 2 -9.35 3.97 -53.15
N SER A 3 -8.22 3.92 -52.44
CA SER A 3 -7.94 2.86 -51.47
C SER A 3 -8.91 3.00 -50.30
N LYS A 4 -9.73 1.97 -50.09
CA LYS A 4 -10.48 1.78 -48.85
C LYS A 4 -9.48 1.62 -47.71
N SER A 5 -9.37 2.61 -46.84
CA SER A 5 -8.83 2.41 -45.50
C SER A 5 -9.78 1.46 -44.78
N THR A 6 -9.30 0.26 -44.54
CA THR A 6 -10.02 -0.76 -43.79
C THR A 6 -9.88 -0.38 -42.32
N ASP A 7 -10.95 0.18 -41.74
CA ASP A 7 -11.12 0.21 -40.29
C ASP A 7 -11.29 -1.25 -39.81
N GLN A 8 -10.16 -1.93 -39.61
CA GLN A 8 -10.11 -3.14 -38.80
C GLN A 8 -10.33 -2.72 -37.35
N LYS A 9 -11.61 -2.65 -36.93
CA LYS A 9 -11.93 -2.76 -35.50
C LYS A 9 -11.43 -4.11 -35.03
N ASN A 10 -10.24 -4.12 -34.42
CA ASN A 10 -9.75 -5.27 -33.67
C ASN A 10 -10.74 -5.53 -32.52
N ASN A 11 -11.65 -6.47 -32.72
CA ASN A 11 -12.46 -7.07 -31.65
C ASN A 11 -11.55 -8.01 -30.84
N SER A 12 -10.52 -7.47 -30.19
CA SER A 12 -9.72 -8.24 -29.24
C SER A 12 -10.60 -8.54 -28.01
N THR A 13 -10.69 -9.82 -27.64
CA THR A 13 -11.35 -10.23 -26.40
C THR A 13 -10.63 -9.58 -25.23
N ILE A 14 -11.37 -8.89 -24.36
CA ILE A 14 -10.82 -8.26 -23.16
C ILE A 14 -10.20 -9.35 -22.28
N LYS A 15 -8.91 -9.20 -21.98
CA LYS A 15 -8.22 -10.05 -21.01
C LYS A 15 -8.81 -9.77 -19.63
N THR A 16 -9.17 -10.82 -18.91
CA THR A 16 -9.66 -10.74 -17.53
C THR A 16 -8.82 -11.64 -16.64
N PRO A 17 -8.32 -11.16 -15.50
CA PRO A 17 -7.63 -12.02 -14.56
C PRO A 17 -8.61 -13.04 -13.94
N PRO A 18 -8.12 -14.20 -13.49
CA PRO A 18 -8.94 -15.15 -12.74
C PRO A 18 -9.31 -14.57 -11.36
N VAL A 19 -10.32 -15.16 -10.73
CA VAL A 19 -10.63 -14.91 -9.31
C VAL A 19 -10.66 -16.25 -8.59
N LEU A 20 -9.64 -16.50 -7.77
CA LEU A 20 -9.28 -17.79 -7.19
C LEU A 20 -9.78 -17.95 -5.75
N PHE A 21 -11.05 -17.61 -5.53
CA PHE A 21 -11.64 -17.58 -4.19
C PHE A 21 -11.62 -18.95 -3.48
N ASP A 22 -11.88 -20.05 -4.18
CA ASP A 22 -11.94 -21.37 -3.53
C ASP A 22 -10.54 -21.87 -3.13
N GLU A 23 -9.51 -21.52 -3.90
CA GLU A 23 -8.10 -21.77 -3.61
C GLU A 23 -7.65 -20.97 -2.39
N THR A 24 -7.88 -19.65 -2.38
CA THR A 24 -7.47 -18.77 -1.27
C THR A 24 -8.17 -19.17 0.02
N GLN A 25 -9.48 -19.47 0.00
CA GLN A 25 -10.23 -19.89 1.19
C GLN A 25 -9.72 -21.18 1.82
N ARG A 26 -9.20 -22.13 1.02
CA ARG A 26 -8.55 -23.35 1.55
C ARG A 26 -7.27 -23.03 2.30
N ILE A 27 -6.45 -22.13 1.78
CA ILE A 27 -5.19 -21.72 2.41
C ILE A 27 -5.46 -20.89 3.67
N ILE A 28 -6.43 -19.97 3.61
CA ILE A 28 -6.90 -19.21 4.77
C ILE A 28 -7.34 -20.16 5.88
N ALA A 29 -8.08 -21.24 5.56
CA ALA A 29 -8.44 -22.29 6.52
C ALA A 29 -7.20 -22.85 7.25
N ALA A 30 -6.21 -23.26 6.48
CA ALA A 30 -5.00 -23.88 7.01
C ALA A 30 -4.19 -22.91 7.88
N ILE A 31 -4.15 -21.62 7.53
CA ILE A 31 -3.50 -20.58 8.33
C ILE A 31 -4.26 -20.37 9.65
N GLU A 32 -5.59 -20.31 9.63
CA GLU A 32 -6.40 -20.21 10.86
C GLU A 32 -6.21 -21.44 11.75
N ASP A 33 -6.13 -22.65 11.18
CA ASP A 33 -5.90 -23.89 11.92
C ASP A 33 -4.52 -23.92 12.61
N ILE A 34 -3.47 -23.42 11.96
CA ILE A 34 -2.10 -23.35 12.52
C ILE A 34 -1.99 -22.23 13.57
N SER A 35 -2.54 -21.06 13.28
CA SER A 35 -2.43 -19.89 14.15
C SER A 35 -3.38 -19.94 15.34
N GLY A 36 -4.47 -20.71 15.24
CA GLY A 36 -5.57 -20.71 16.19
C GLY A 36 -6.38 -19.40 16.20
N LYS A 37 -6.18 -18.54 15.20
CA LYS A 37 -6.69 -17.16 15.14
C LYS A 37 -7.37 -16.89 13.81
N LYS A 38 -8.25 -15.89 13.79
CA LYS A 38 -8.84 -15.41 12.53
C LYS A 38 -7.80 -14.70 11.68
N LEU A 39 -7.84 -14.95 10.38
CA LEU A 39 -6.97 -14.31 9.41
C LEU A 39 -7.71 -13.18 8.70
N LEU A 40 -7.10 -12.00 8.74
CA LEU A 40 -7.36 -10.91 7.82
C LEU A 40 -6.16 -10.78 6.88
N SER A 41 -6.41 -10.90 5.59
CA SER A 41 -5.42 -10.69 4.54
C SER A 41 -5.60 -9.31 3.93
N TYR A 42 -4.54 -8.50 3.93
CA TYR A 42 -4.47 -7.20 3.27
C TYR A 42 -3.34 -7.22 2.24
N TRP A 43 -3.70 -7.25 0.97
CA TRP A 43 -2.75 -7.45 -0.12
C TRP A 43 -2.95 -6.38 -1.21
N THR A 44 -1.85 -5.78 -1.68
CA THR A 44 -1.85 -4.91 -2.84
C THR A 44 -0.85 -5.36 -3.91
N SER A 45 -1.24 -5.16 -5.17
CA SER A 45 -0.38 -5.38 -6.34
C SER A 45 0.67 -4.27 -6.46
N HIS A 46 1.55 -4.38 -7.44
CA HIS A 46 2.54 -3.33 -7.75
C HIS A 46 1.91 -2.03 -8.25
N SER A 47 0.70 -2.13 -8.83
CA SER A 47 -0.07 -0.98 -9.34
C SER A 47 -1.13 -0.51 -8.32
N GLY A 48 -1.33 -1.27 -7.24
CA GLY A 48 -2.22 -0.96 -6.13
C GLY A 48 -1.48 -0.31 -4.95
N GLY A 49 -2.24 0.11 -3.96
CA GLY A 49 -1.67 0.74 -2.77
C GLY A 49 -2.74 1.04 -1.72
N VAL A 50 -2.27 1.38 -0.52
CA VAL A 50 -3.12 1.76 0.60
C VAL A 50 -3.91 3.02 0.26
N CYS A 51 -5.23 2.98 0.37
CA CYS A 51 -6.09 4.10 0.03
C CYS A 51 -7.30 4.22 0.97
N GLN A 52 -7.92 5.41 0.99
CA GLN A 52 -9.05 5.72 1.88
C GLN A 52 -10.26 4.79 1.69
N ASN A 53 -10.44 4.24 0.47
CA ASN A 53 -11.55 3.36 0.14
C ASN A 53 -11.36 1.95 0.72
N ASP A 54 -10.12 1.55 1.00
CA ASP A 54 -9.81 0.25 1.62
C ASP A 54 -10.51 0.10 2.98
N VAL A 55 -10.69 1.21 3.72
CA VAL A 55 -11.33 1.22 5.05
C VAL A 55 -12.76 0.67 4.98
N ILE A 56 -13.51 0.97 3.90
CA ILE A 56 -14.89 0.49 3.74
C ILE A 56 -14.91 -1.01 3.42
N ALA A 57 -14.03 -1.45 2.52
CA ALA A 57 -13.87 -2.86 2.21
C ALA A 57 -13.46 -3.64 3.48
N LEU A 58 -12.54 -3.08 4.27
CA LEU A 58 -12.08 -3.68 5.52
C LEU A 58 -13.21 -3.80 6.55
N TYR A 59 -14.05 -2.78 6.70
CA TYR A 59 -15.20 -2.80 7.60
C TYR A 59 -16.13 -4.00 7.31
N GLU A 60 -16.47 -4.22 6.04
CA GLU A 60 -17.30 -5.36 5.62
C GLU A 60 -16.65 -6.72 5.93
N ILE A 61 -15.33 -6.84 5.77
CA ILE A 61 -14.61 -8.07 6.14
C ILE A 61 -14.66 -8.29 7.66
N LEU A 62 -14.41 -7.24 8.45
CA LEU A 62 -14.36 -7.33 9.90
C LEU A 62 -15.73 -7.67 10.50
N GLU A 63 -16.81 -7.10 9.96
CA GLU A 63 -18.19 -7.48 10.32
C GLU A 63 -18.44 -8.98 10.05
N ASN A 64 -17.95 -9.51 8.93
CA ASN A 64 -18.11 -10.94 8.60
C ASN A 64 -17.25 -11.85 9.49
N LEU A 65 -16.05 -11.42 9.88
CA LEU A 65 -15.19 -12.18 10.80
C LEU A 65 -15.75 -12.25 12.23
N ASN A 66 -16.71 -11.38 12.58
CA ASN A 66 -17.35 -11.29 13.90
C ASN A 66 -16.32 -11.17 15.04
N GLY A 67 -15.73 -9.97 15.16
CA GLY A 67 -14.70 -9.56 16.13
C GLY A 67 -14.45 -10.50 17.32
N GLN A 68 -13.18 -10.87 17.52
CA GLN A 68 -12.69 -11.70 18.61
C GLN A 68 -11.58 -10.97 19.36
N ASP A 69 -11.00 -11.58 20.40
CA ASP A 69 -9.89 -10.98 21.13
C ASP A 69 -8.57 -10.98 20.32
N GLU A 70 -8.40 -11.93 19.39
CA GLU A 70 -7.16 -12.16 18.66
C GLU A 70 -7.33 -12.22 17.14
N LEU A 71 -6.40 -11.59 16.40
CA LEU A 71 -6.35 -11.55 14.95
C LEU A 71 -4.92 -11.78 14.44
N VAL A 72 -4.76 -12.55 13.38
CA VAL A 72 -3.56 -12.52 12.54
C VAL A 72 -3.84 -11.71 11.28
N LEU A 73 -2.94 -10.76 10.98
CA LEU A 73 -3.07 -9.83 9.87
C LEU A 73 -1.94 -10.08 8.87
N PHE A 74 -2.23 -10.73 7.76
CA PHE A 74 -1.26 -10.86 6.67
C PHE A 74 -1.19 -9.56 5.88
N ILE A 75 0.02 -8.99 5.73
CA ILE A 75 0.24 -7.73 5.01
C ILE A 75 1.28 -7.95 3.92
N LYS A 76 0.91 -7.58 2.69
CA LYS A 76 1.83 -7.43 1.57
C LYS A 76 1.42 -6.18 0.79
N SER A 77 2.24 -5.13 0.84
CA SER A 77 1.94 -3.88 0.15
C SER A 77 3.16 -2.98 0.03
N GLN A 78 3.19 -2.17 -1.04
CA GLN A 78 4.21 -1.13 -1.27
C GLN A 78 3.87 0.21 -0.57
N GLY A 79 2.80 0.25 0.23
CA GLY A 79 2.36 1.45 0.93
C GLY A 79 1.31 2.23 0.14
N GLY A 80 1.22 3.53 0.39
CA GLY A 80 0.17 4.39 -0.16
C GLY A 80 -0.15 5.54 0.79
N ASP A 81 -1.43 5.77 1.02
CA ASP A 81 -1.94 6.82 1.88
C ASP A 81 -1.71 6.50 3.37
N VAL A 82 -0.94 7.36 4.03
CA VAL A 82 -0.57 7.28 5.44
C VAL A 82 -1.77 7.52 6.38
N GLU A 83 -2.71 8.41 6.02
CA GLU A 83 -3.92 8.65 6.81
C GLU A 83 -4.89 7.45 6.69
N ALA A 84 -4.92 6.81 5.51
CA ALA A 84 -5.69 5.58 5.34
C ALA A 84 -5.13 4.45 6.23
N ALA A 85 -3.80 4.33 6.37
CA ALA A 85 -3.19 3.38 7.29
C ALA A 85 -3.63 3.61 8.75
N LEU A 86 -3.68 4.86 9.22
CA LEU A 86 -4.21 5.17 10.55
C LEU A 86 -5.65 4.68 10.71
N ARG A 87 -6.53 5.00 9.75
CA ARG A 87 -7.94 4.59 9.78
C ARG A 87 -8.11 3.08 9.75
N ILE A 88 -7.30 2.37 8.95
CA ILE A 88 -7.26 0.91 8.91
C ILE A 88 -6.88 0.35 10.28
N VAL A 89 -5.82 0.86 10.91
CA VAL A 89 -5.39 0.41 12.24
C VAL A 89 -6.47 0.68 13.27
N HIS A 90 -7.04 1.89 13.33
CA HIS A 90 -8.11 2.21 14.28
C HIS A 90 -9.27 1.23 14.16
N LEU A 91 -9.73 0.99 12.92
CA LEU A 91 -10.83 0.07 12.67
C LEU A 91 -10.50 -1.37 13.10
N ILE A 92 -9.28 -1.85 12.88
CA ILE A 92 -8.86 -3.17 13.37
C ILE A 92 -8.81 -3.19 14.90
N ARG A 93 -8.24 -2.16 15.53
CA ARG A 93 -8.05 -2.05 16.99
C ARG A 93 -9.35 -1.84 17.76
N GLU A 94 -10.38 -1.28 17.13
CA GLU A 94 -11.74 -1.22 17.68
C GLU A 94 -12.36 -2.61 17.83
N ASN A 95 -11.97 -3.56 16.97
CA ASN A 95 -12.55 -4.90 16.91
C ASN A 95 -11.67 -5.99 17.56
N TYR A 96 -10.35 -5.75 17.69
CA TYR A 96 -9.38 -6.74 18.16
C TYR A 96 -8.31 -6.13 19.07
N GLN A 97 -8.12 -6.72 20.26
CA GLN A 97 -7.14 -6.25 21.24
C GLN A 97 -5.72 -6.80 21.00
N ASN A 98 -5.62 -8.02 20.47
CA ASN A 98 -4.37 -8.71 20.22
C ASN A 98 -4.21 -9.00 18.72
N VAL A 99 -3.42 -8.18 18.05
CA VAL A 99 -3.16 -8.30 16.62
C VAL A 99 -1.73 -8.76 16.42
N THR A 100 -1.53 -9.79 15.58
CA THR A 100 -0.22 -10.24 15.13
C THR A 100 -0.08 -9.98 13.63
N ALA A 101 0.83 -9.11 13.23
CA ALA A 101 1.11 -8.87 11.82
C ALA A 101 2.00 -9.99 11.27
N LEU A 102 1.58 -10.62 10.18
CA LEU A 102 2.33 -11.64 9.45
C LEU A 102 2.88 -11.02 8.17
N ILE A 103 4.21 -10.92 8.08
CA ILE A 103 4.90 -10.37 6.91
C ILE A 103 5.75 -11.46 6.29
N ALA A 104 5.40 -11.90 5.08
CA ALA A 104 6.20 -12.89 4.33
C ALA A 104 7.08 -12.24 3.25
N LEU A 105 6.71 -11.04 2.80
CA LEU A 105 7.28 -10.33 1.65
C LEU A 105 7.42 -8.82 1.96
N GLU A 106 7.16 -7.95 0.99
CA GLU A 106 7.28 -6.51 1.17
C GLU A 106 6.13 -5.92 2.01
N CYS A 107 6.49 -5.08 2.97
CA CYS A 107 5.56 -4.29 3.76
C CYS A 107 6.12 -2.88 3.92
N ALA A 108 5.86 -2.02 2.94
CA ALA A 108 6.53 -0.73 2.81
C ALA A 108 5.65 0.46 3.23
N SER A 109 6.28 1.51 3.76
CA SER A 109 5.67 2.83 4.00
C SER A 109 4.36 2.74 4.80
N ALA A 110 3.23 3.17 4.25
CA ALA A 110 1.91 3.07 4.90
C ALA A 110 1.57 1.63 5.37
N ALA A 111 2.04 0.60 4.67
CA ALA A 111 1.85 -0.79 5.10
C ALA A 111 2.69 -1.12 6.34
N THR A 112 3.91 -0.56 6.45
CA THR A 112 4.70 -0.64 7.68
C THR A 112 3.92 -0.02 8.83
N MET A 113 3.26 1.13 8.63
CA MET A 113 2.41 1.74 9.67
C MET A 113 1.25 0.82 10.09
N ILE A 114 0.60 0.13 9.15
CA ILE A 114 -0.43 -0.87 9.50
C ILE A 114 0.18 -1.97 10.36
N ALA A 115 1.37 -2.47 10.02
CA ALA A 115 2.08 -3.49 10.80
C ALA A 115 2.48 -2.99 12.20
N LEU A 116 2.81 -1.70 12.36
CA LEU A 116 3.10 -1.09 13.66
C LEU A 116 1.90 -1.11 14.60
N GLY A 117 0.67 -1.21 14.09
CA GLY A 117 -0.54 -1.34 14.91
C GLY A 117 -0.71 -2.72 15.57
N ALA A 118 0.12 -3.69 15.19
CA ALA A 118 0.11 -5.02 15.77
C ALA A 118 0.98 -5.11 17.04
N ASN A 119 0.49 -5.84 18.04
CA ASN A 119 1.22 -6.13 19.28
C ASN A 119 2.52 -6.91 19.02
N ARG A 120 2.55 -7.69 17.93
CA ARG A 120 3.68 -8.51 17.51
C ARG A 120 3.74 -8.55 15.99
N ILE A 121 4.95 -8.54 15.44
CA ILE A 121 5.21 -8.73 14.02
C ILE A 121 5.98 -10.05 13.84
N GLU A 122 5.45 -10.96 13.05
CA GLU A 122 6.17 -12.16 12.60
C GLU A 122 6.64 -11.96 11.17
N MET A 123 7.94 -12.14 10.96
CA MET A 123 8.58 -11.89 9.69
C MET A 123 9.19 -13.18 9.12
N GLY A 124 8.84 -13.48 7.89
CA GLY A 124 9.46 -14.52 7.07
C GLY A 124 10.88 -14.17 6.65
N PRO A 125 11.62 -15.11 6.05
CA PRO A 125 13.01 -14.90 5.64
C PRO A 125 13.18 -13.89 4.50
N MET A 126 12.15 -13.68 3.67
CA MET A 126 12.14 -12.69 2.58
C MET A 126 11.46 -11.38 2.97
N ALA A 127 10.95 -11.29 4.20
CA ALA A 127 10.18 -10.16 4.66
C ALA A 127 11.07 -8.95 4.97
N TYR A 128 10.57 -7.77 4.63
CA TYR A 128 11.18 -6.51 5.02
C TYR A 128 10.12 -5.44 5.25
N LEU A 129 10.38 -4.59 6.24
CA LEU A 129 9.69 -3.32 6.40
C LEU A 129 10.47 -2.22 5.67
N THR A 130 9.90 -1.04 5.48
CA THR A 130 10.65 0.12 4.99
C THR A 130 10.44 1.34 5.86
N ALA A 131 11.18 2.41 5.55
CA ALA A 131 10.94 3.71 6.16
C ALA A 131 9.53 4.23 5.86
N VAL A 132 9.05 5.11 6.73
CA VAL A 132 7.73 5.77 6.66
C VAL A 132 7.87 7.27 6.40
N ASP A 133 9.04 7.69 5.88
CA ASP A 133 9.31 9.06 5.49
C ASP A 133 8.34 9.53 4.41
N SER A 134 8.00 10.81 4.47
CA SER A 134 7.03 11.39 3.56
C SER A 134 7.69 11.91 2.29
N SER A 135 7.21 11.42 1.15
CA SER A 135 7.29 12.12 -0.12
C SER A 135 5.90 12.55 -0.56
N LEU A 136 5.79 13.70 -1.24
CA LEU A 136 4.49 14.19 -1.68
C LEU A 136 4.53 14.81 -3.08
N ARG A 137 3.42 14.64 -3.79
CA ARG A 137 3.12 15.34 -5.05
C ARG A 137 2.15 16.47 -4.76
N HIS A 138 2.66 17.70 -4.70
CA HIS A 138 1.86 18.92 -4.49
C HIS A 138 1.45 19.54 -5.84
N SER A 139 0.38 20.32 -5.86
CA SER A 139 -0.05 21.08 -7.05
C SER A 139 1.02 22.04 -7.59
N MET A 140 1.99 22.40 -6.75
CA MET A 140 3.13 23.27 -7.07
C MET A 140 4.46 22.50 -7.12
N SER A 141 4.43 21.16 -7.12
CA SER A 141 5.64 20.34 -7.32
C SER A 141 6.24 20.59 -8.70
N PRO A 142 7.56 20.38 -8.87
CA PRO A 142 8.21 20.40 -10.18
C PRO A 142 7.51 19.48 -11.19
N ILE A 143 7.66 19.76 -12.47
CA ILE A 143 7.11 18.96 -13.56
C ILE A 143 8.26 18.29 -14.29
N ASP A 144 8.12 17.00 -14.61
CA ASP A 144 9.10 16.27 -15.41
C ASP A 144 8.90 16.48 -16.93
N ASN A 145 9.70 15.79 -17.75
CA ASN A 145 9.62 15.85 -19.21
C ASN A 145 8.32 15.24 -19.79
N THR A 146 7.51 14.56 -18.98
CA THR A 146 6.23 13.94 -19.34
C THR A 146 5.01 14.75 -18.89
N ASN A 147 5.22 16.00 -18.44
CA ASN A 147 4.18 16.84 -17.84
C ASN A 147 3.57 16.26 -16.55
N SER A 148 4.27 15.36 -15.87
CA SER A 148 3.84 14.79 -14.60
C SER A 148 4.45 15.55 -13.42
N ARG A 149 3.68 15.76 -12.35
CA ARG A 149 4.18 16.37 -11.11
C ARG A 149 5.14 15.41 -10.43
N VAL A 150 6.36 15.84 -10.17
CA VAL A 150 7.39 15.05 -9.49
C VAL A 150 7.09 15.00 -7.99
N SER A 151 7.25 13.82 -7.37
CA SER A 151 7.20 13.72 -5.91
C SER A 151 8.46 14.32 -5.33
N VAL A 152 8.33 15.18 -4.32
CA VAL A 152 9.47 15.71 -3.59
C VAL A 152 9.57 14.96 -2.27
N SER A 153 10.75 14.46 -1.91
CA SER A 153 11.00 13.84 -0.61
C SER A 153 11.48 14.89 0.40
N GLN A 154 10.99 14.80 1.63
CA GLN A 154 11.47 15.64 2.71
C GLN A 154 12.92 15.28 3.10
N ASP A 155 13.26 13.98 3.07
CA ASP A 155 14.61 13.50 3.37
C ASP A 155 15.62 14.08 2.38
N GLU A 156 15.30 14.09 1.08
CA GLU A 156 16.16 14.69 0.05
C GLU A 156 16.37 16.19 0.27
N VAL A 157 15.31 16.94 0.58
CA VAL A 157 15.41 18.38 0.89
C VAL A 157 16.27 18.60 2.13
N SER A 158 16.08 17.80 3.17
CA SER A 158 16.84 17.91 4.43
C SER A 158 18.30 17.57 4.23
N ARG A 159 18.62 16.53 3.44
CA ARG A 159 20.01 16.17 3.10
C ARG A 159 20.73 17.26 2.32
N ILE A 160 20.05 17.94 1.40
CA ILE A 160 20.62 19.07 0.66
C ILE A 160 20.97 20.20 1.63
N ILE A 161 20.06 20.52 2.56
CA ILE A 161 20.28 21.57 3.57
C ILE A 161 21.43 21.18 4.51
N ASN A 162 21.44 19.95 5.03
CA ASN A 162 22.50 19.47 5.92
C ASN A 162 23.86 19.46 5.22
N LEU A 163 23.93 18.98 3.97
CA LEU A 163 25.16 18.99 3.17
C LEU A 163 25.65 20.42 2.95
N TRP A 164 24.74 21.37 2.71
CA TRP A 164 25.08 22.78 2.60
C TRP A 164 25.68 23.29 3.91
N GLU A 165 25.01 23.07 5.04
CA GLU A 165 25.48 23.50 6.36
C GLU A 165 26.84 22.91 6.73
N GLU A 166 27.12 21.66 6.36
CA GLU A 166 28.40 20.98 6.60
C GLU A 166 29.53 21.48 5.70
N THR A 167 29.23 21.82 4.44
CA THR A 167 30.27 22.13 3.43
C THR A 167 30.55 23.62 3.30
N ALA A 168 29.64 24.47 3.76
CA ALA A 168 29.79 25.89 3.60
C ALA A 168 30.82 26.42 4.64
N GLN A 169 31.84 27.16 4.18
CA GLN A 169 32.84 27.86 5.03
C GLN A 169 32.45 29.31 5.37
N ASP A 170 32.38 29.66 6.66
CA ASP A 170 32.07 30.98 7.25
C ASP A 170 31.46 32.09 6.33
N HIS A 171 30.20 32.44 6.63
CA HIS A 171 29.29 33.41 5.98
C HIS A 171 28.45 32.82 4.85
N HIS A 172 27.27 32.31 5.20
CA HIS A 172 26.36 31.66 4.26
C HIS A 172 25.11 32.46 3.97
N ALA A 173 24.82 32.60 2.68
CA ALA A 173 23.50 32.97 2.21
C ALA A 173 22.49 31.87 2.60
N ASN A 174 21.24 32.27 2.80
CA ASN A 174 20.15 31.35 3.13
C ASN A 174 19.97 30.30 2.01
N PRO A 175 20.13 28.98 2.27
CA PRO A 175 20.03 27.92 1.25
C PRO A 175 18.65 27.85 0.61
N TYR A 176 17.61 28.27 1.33
CA TYR A 176 16.25 28.32 0.81
C TYR A 176 16.10 29.27 -0.38
N SER A 177 16.89 30.35 -0.45
CA SER A 177 16.80 31.31 -1.55
C SER A 177 17.14 30.69 -2.91
N GLU A 178 18.08 29.75 -2.94
CA GLU A 178 18.43 29.00 -4.15
C GLU A 178 17.43 27.85 -4.38
N LEU A 179 17.08 27.11 -3.32
CA LEU A 179 16.15 25.99 -3.41
C LEU A 179 14.76 26.41 -3.91
N PHE A 180 14.27 27.58 -3.48
CA PHE A 180 12.95 28.10 -3.86
C PHE A 180 12.81 28.45 -5.35
N LYS A 181 13.92 28.51 -6.09
CA LYS A 181 13.89 28.64 -7.56
C LYS A 181 13.45 27.34 -8.24
N TYR A 182 13.62 26.20 -7.57
CA TYR A 182 13.34 24.87 -8.11
C TYR A 182 12.16 24.20 -7.40
N VAL A 183 12.01 24.40 -6.10
CA VAL A 183 10.94 23.82 -5.28
C VAL A 183 10.13 24.94 -4.65
N HIS A 184 8.86 25.04 -5.01
CA HIS A 184 7.99 26.11 -4.52
C HIS A 184 7.87 26.08 -2.97
N PRO A 185 7.91 27.22 -2.24
CA PRO A 185 7.88 27.24 -0.77
C PRO A 185 6.69 26.50 -0.14
N LEU A 186 5.50 26.56 -0.76
CA LEU A 186 4.34 25.78 -0.31
C LEU A 186 4.55 24.25 -0.36
N VAL A 187 5.42 23.76 -1.24
CA VAL A 187 5.82 22.35 -1.26
C VAL A 187 6.67 22.03 -0.03
N VAL A 188 7.63 22.88 0.31
CA VAL A 188 8.47 22.72 1.51
C VAL A 188 7.62 22.76 2.79
N GLY A 189 6.69 23.71 2.89
CA GLY A 189 5.73 23.74 4.01
C GLY A 189 4.81 22.52 4.06
N ALA A 190 4.39 21.98 2.90
CA ALA A 190 3.63 20.74 2.85
C ALA A 190 4.46 19.53 3.29
N LEU A 191 5.77 19.49 2.98
CA LEU A 191 6.69 18.41 3.36
C LEU A 191 6.89 18.37 4.87
N ASP A 192 7.16 19.52 5.48
CA ASP A 192 7.30 19.66 6.94
C ASP A 192 6.06 19.15 7.68
N ARG A 193 4.87 19.56 7.21
CA ARG A 193 3.59 19.07 7.75
C ARG A 193 3.43 17.57 7.55
N SER A 194 3.78 17.03 6.37
CA SER A 194 3.64 15.61 6.07
C SER A 194 4.57 14.73 6.92
N SER A 195 5.75 15.24 7.25
CA SER A 195 6.68 14.61 8.19
C SER A 195 6.11 14.50 9.59
N SER A 196 5.65 15.64 10.11
CA SER A 196 5.06 15.74 11.43
C SER A 196 3.83 14.84 11.55
N LEU A 197 3.05 14.74 10.46
CA LEU A 197 1.92 13.83 10.36
C LEU A 197 2.36 12.36 10.45
N SER A 198 3.40 11.95 9.72
CA SER A 198 3.91 10.58 9.74
C SER A 198 4.38 10.17 11.14
N VAL A 199 5.17 11.00 11.81
CA VAL A 199 5.62 10.75 13.20
C VAL A 199 4.42 10.64 14.15
N LYS A 200 3.48 11.59 14.07
CA LYS A 200 2.28 11.58 14.93
C LYS A 200 1.43 10.33 14.73
N ILE A 201 1.24 9.89 13.49
CA ILE A 201 0.48 8.69 13.16
C ILE A 201 1.17 7.45 13.72
N CYS A 202 2.49 7.32 13.55
CA CYS A 202 3.23 6.20 14.13
C CYS A 202 3.11 6.17 15.66
N GLN A 203 3.21 7.32 16.34
CA GLN A 203 3.03 7.41 17.79
C GLN A 203 1.63 6.97 18.22
N GLU A 204 0.58 7.47 17.55
CA GLU A 204 -0.81 7.08 17.82
C GLU A 204 -1.01 5.57 17.63
N ILE A 205 -0.53 5.02 16.51
CA ILE A 205 -0.61 3.60 16.19
C ILE A 205 0.13 2.73 17.22
N LEU A 206 1.33 3.13 17.64
CA LEU A 206 2.12 2.39 18.62
C LEU A 206 1.50 2.46 20.03
N SER A 207 0.79 3.54 20.36
CA SER A 207 0.14 3.72 21.67
C SER A 207 -0.90 2.64 22.00
N TYR A 208 -1.39 1.91 21.00
CA TYR A 208 -2.32 0.80 21.20
C TYR A 208 -1.72 -0.40 21.95
N HIS A 209 -0.39 -0.53 21.99
CA HIS A 209 0.29 -1.67 22.61
C HIS A 209 1.66 -1.36 23.24
N ILE A 210 2.16 -0.12 23.09
CA ILE A 210 3.36 0.38 23.77
C ILE A 210 2.96 1.50 24.75
N ASP A 211 3.02 1.20 26.05
CA ASP A 211 2.75 2.18 27.10
C ASP A 211 3.88 3.21 27.28
N ASP A 212 5.11 2.86 26.89
CA ASP A 212 6.28 3.74 26.95
C ASP A 212 6.27 4.75 25.79
N SER A 213 5.85 5.99 26.09
CA SER A 213 5.76 7.07 25.12
C SER A 213 7.13 7.45 24.53
N GLU A 214 8.21 7.38 25.31
CA GLU A 214 9.56 7.71 24.82
C GLU A 214 10.05 6.64 23.84
N LEU A 215 9.73 5.37 24.11
CA LEU A 215 9.99 4.28 23.18
C LEU A 215 9.22 4.46 21.86
N ALA A 216 7.92 4.75 21.94
CA ALA A 216 7.07 4.97 20.77
C ALA A 216 7.56 6.16 19.92
N GLU A 217 7.97 7.26 20.56
CA GLU A 217 8.56 8.41 19.90
C GLU A 217 9.88 8.05 19.22
N ARG A 218 10.79 7.34 19.91
CA ARG A 218 12.07 6.91 19.34
C ARG A 218 11.91 6.01 18.13
N ILE A 219 10.97 5.04 18.18
CA ILE A 219 10.65 4.16 17.04
C ILE A 219 10.12 5.00 15.86
N SER A 220 9.19 5.92 16.14
CA SER A 220 8.55 6.76 15.11
C SER A 220 9.58 7.64 14.39
N HIS A 221 10.48 8.29 15.14
CA HIS A 221 11.57 9.07 14.54
C HIS A 221 12.57 8.20 13.77
N ALA A 222 12.90 7.01 14.30
CA ALA A 222 13.82 6.11 13.60
C ALA A 222 13.27 5.68 12.24
N LEU A 223 11.98 5.32 12.16
CA LEU A 223 11.32 4.93 10.92
C LEU A 223 11.13 6.11 9.94
N ASN A 224 11.06 7.34 10.43
CA ASN A 224 10.86 8.52 9.61
C ASN A 224 12.17 9.13 9.07
N SER A 225 13.30 9.02 9.78
CA SER A 225 14.49 9.84 9.44
C SER A 225 15.83 9.10 9.44
N ASN A 226 15.93 7.88 9.98
CA ASN A 226 17.25 7.24 10.17
C ASN A 226 17.73 6.40 8.98
N TYR A 227 16.95 6.30 7.91
CA TYR A 227 17.25 5.42 6.78
C TYR A 227 17.75 6.19 5.56
N PRO A 228 18.72 5.65 4.80
CA PRO A 228 19.35 6.35 3.67
C PRO A 228 18.47 6.39 2.41
N SER A 229 17.40 5.61 2.37
CA SER A 229 16.43 5.62 1.27
C SER A 229 15.06 5.13 1.74
N HIS A 230 14.00 5.62 1.10
CA HIS A 230 12.62 5.21 1.39
C HIS A 230 12.43 3.69 1.26
N GLY A 231 13.10 3.07 0.28
CA GLY A 231 13.06 1.63 0.02
C GLY A 231 14.10 0.80 0.78
N TYR A 232 14.77 1.37 1.78
CA TYR A 232 15.77 0.64 2.56
C TYR A 232 15.09 -0.54 3.31
N PRO A 233 15.57 -1.79 3.12
CA PRO A 233 14.93 -2.95 3.71
C PRO A 233 15.28 -3.10 5.19
N ILE A 234 14.31 -2.84 6.05
CA ILE A 234 14.40 -3.04 7.50
C ILE A 234 14.12 -4.52 7.78
N THR A 235 15.19 -5.27 8.04
CA THR A 235 15.12 -6.71 8.33
C THR A 235 14.71 -6.98 9.78
N VAL A 236 14.40 -8.24 10.11
CA VAL A 236 14.09 -8.69 11.48
C VAL A 236 15.12 -8.22 12.52
N LYS A 237 16.41 -8.27 12.18
CA LYS A 237 17.48 -7.86 13.09
C LYS A 237 17.41 -6.37 13.40
N GLU A 238 17.14 -5.57 12.37
CA GLU A 238 17.10 -4.12 12.47
C GLU A 238 15.81 -3.63 13.13
N ALA A 239 14.67 -4.21 12.76
CA ALA A 239 13.38 -3.96 13.39
C ALA A 239 13.43 -4.22 14.92
N LYS A 240 14.11 -5.29 15.36
CA LYS A 240 14.40 -5.53 16.78
C LYS A 240 15.26 -4.44 17.41
N SER A 241 16.29 -3.98 16.70
CA SER A 241 17.24 -3.00 17.22
C SER A 241 16.61 -1.61 17.44
N ILE A 242 15.62 -1.24 16.63
CA ILE A 242 14.88 0.02 16.80
C ILE A 242 13.84 -0.06 17.94
N GLY A 243 13.44 -1.27 18.35
CA GLY A 243 12.55 -1.50 19.49
C GLY A 243 11.23 -2.19 19.15
N LEU A 244 11.03 -2.66 17.92
CA LEU A 244 9.81 -3.38 17.54
C LEU A 244 9.79 -4.81 18.10
N ASN A 245 8.60 -5.25 18.51
CA ASN A 245 8.35 -6.62 18.97
C ASN A 245 8.25 -7.60 17.79
N VAL A 246 9.40 -7.94 17.20
CA VAL A 246 9.48 -8.77 15.99
C VAL A 246 9.98 -10.18 16.30
N HIS A 247 9.37 -11.18 15.68
CA HIS A 247 9.79 -12.58 15.75
C HIS A 247 10.00 -13.16 14.36
N LYS A 248 10.83 -14.21 14.27
CA LYS A 248 10.90 -15.00 13.04
C LYS A 248 9.61 -15.82 12.93
N MET A 249 9.02 -15.83 11.75
CA MET A 249 7.83 -16.60 11.46
C MET A 249 8.16 -18.10 11.38
N ASP A 250 7.21 -18.93 11.77
CA ASP A 250 7.28 -20.38 11.56
C ASP A 250 7.37 -20.74 10.06
N PHE A 251 8.06 -21.84 9.75
CA PHE A 251 8.32 -22.25 8.37
C PHE A 251 7.04 -22.65 7.63
N GLU A 252 6.15 -23.43 8.25
CA GLU A 252 4.92 -23.88 7.60
C GLU A 252 3.95 -22.73 7.42
N LEU A 253 3.83 -21.84 8.42
CA LEU A 253 3.03 -20.62 8.30
C LEU A 253 3.54 -19.74 7.15
N ASN A 254 4.86 -19.51 7.08
CA ASN A 254 5.45 -18.72 6.00
C ASN A 254 5.19 -19.34 4.62
N LYS A 255 5.27 -20.67 4.50
CA LYS A 255 4.99 -21.38 3.24
C LYS A 255 3.55 -21.14 2.77
N LEU A 256 2.56 -21.23 3.66
CA LEU A 256 1.17 -20.96 3.32
C LEU A 256 0.93 -19.50 2.91
N LEU A 257 1.58 -18.54 3.56
CA LEU A 257 1.48 -17.13 3.16
C LEU A 257 2.08 -16.86 1.77
N LEU A 258 3.16 -17.57 1.41
CA LEU A 258 3.73 -17.49 0.06
C LEU A 258 2.79 -18.11 -0.98
N GLU A 259 2.16 -19.25 -0.68
CA GLU A 259 1.15 -19.88 -1.54
C GLU A 259 -0.08 -18.96 -1.72
N LEU A 260 -0.54 -18.34 -0.63
CA LEU A 260 -1.62 -17.35 -0.67
C LEU A 260 -1.24 -16.14 -1.56
N ASN A 261 -0.01 -15.64 -1.41
CA ASN A 261 0.50 -14.56 -2.26
C ASN A 261 0.61 -14.96 -3.74
N GLU A 262 0.97 -16.20 -4.06
CA GLU A 262 1.03 -16.68 -5.44
C GLU A 262 -0.34 -16.59 -6.11
N HIS A 263 -1.41 -17.03 -5.43
CA HIS A 263 -2.77 -16.88 -5.94
C HIS A 263 -3.21 -15.42 -6.06
N TYR A 264 -2.88 -14.55 -5.08
CA TYR A 264 -3.12 -13.12 -5.21
C TYR A 264 -2.39 -12.50 -6.39
N SER A 265 -1.15 -12.92 -6.61
CA SER A 265 -0.33 -12.43 -7.72
C SER A 265 -0.86 -12.90 -9.08
N GLU A 266 -1.42 -14.11 -9.17
CA GLU A 266 -2.11 -14.60 -10.38
C GLU A 266 -3.39 -13.81 -10.66
N MET A 267 -4.19 -13.51 -9.63
CA MET A 267 -5.38 -12.65 -9.75
C MET A 267 -5.02 -11.20 -10.13
N ALA A 268 -3.85 -10.72 -9.71
CA ALA A 268 -3.39 -9.36 -9.98
C ALA A 268 -2.45 -9.27 -11.21
N GLN A 269 -2.40 -10.31 -12.03
CA GLN A 269 -1.60 -10.27 -13.25
C GLN A 269 -2.07 -9.16 -14.19
N ARG A 270 -1.13 -8.60 -14.97
CA ARG A 270 -1.48 -7.56 -15.94
C ARG A 270 -2.49 -8.05 -16.97
N ALA A 271 -3.65 -7.40 -17.01
CA ALA A 271 -4.77 -7.74 -17.88
C ALA A 271 -5.02 -6.66 -18.93
N VAL A 272 -3.94 -6.19 -19.56
CA VAL A 272 -4.01 -5.12 -20.57
C VAL A 272 -4.33 -5.68 -21.95
N THR A 273 -5.38 -5.12 -22.56
CA THR A 273 -5.80 -5.44 -23.93
C THR A 273 -5.54 -4.24 -24.84
N ASP A 274 -4.47 -4.31 -25.62
CA ASP A 274 -4.14 -3.29 -26.61
C ASP A 274 -5.21 -3.28 -27.72
N ARG A 275 -5.74 -2.10 -28.05
CA ARG A 275 -6.67 -1.90 -29.17
C ARG A 275 -5.95 -1.32 -30.38
N ASP A 276 -5.12 -0.32 -30.14
CA ASP A 276 -4.24 0.32 -31.12
C ASP A 276 -3.07 1.04 -30.42
N GLU A 277 -2.25 1.79 -31.17
CA GLU A 277 -1.06 2.49 -30.66
C GLU A 277 -1.36 3.53 -29.56
N PHE A 278 -2.60 4.02 -29.47
CA PHE A 278 -3.01 5.06 -28.53
C PHE A 278 -4.06 4.58 -27.53
N ASN A 279 -4.62 3.38 -27.71
CA ASN A 279 -5.74 2.90 -26.93
C ASN A 279 -5.47 1.50 -26.36
N HIS A 280 -5.67 1.35 -25.05
CA HIS A 280 -5.71 0.04 -24.40
C HIS A 280 -6.82 -0.01 -23.36
N HIS A 281 -7.23 -1.23 -23.00
CA HIS A 281 -8.15 -1.49 -21.91
C HIS A 281 -7.39 -2.15 -20.76
N ASP A 282 -7.62 -1.69 -19.54
CA ASP A 282 -7.02 -2.19 -18.30
C ASP A 282 -8.09 -2.83 -17.43
N ASN A 283 -7.91 -4.12 -17.13
CA ASN A 283 -8.82 -4.93 -16.32
C ASN A 283 -8.15 -5.56 -15.07
N GLU A 284 -7.10 -4.93 -14.55
CA GLU A 284 -6.26 -5.45 -13.46
C GLU A 284 -6.95 -5.41 -12.08
N ILE A 285 -6.70 -6.43 -11.25
CA ILE A 285 -7.04 -6.40 -9.82
C ILE A 285 -5.88 -5.76 -9.06
N LEU A 286 -6.17 -4.70 -8.29
CA LEU A 286 -5.14 -3.90 -7.62
C LEU A 286 -5.00 -4.22 -6.14
N ASN A 287 -6.13 -4.29 -5.43
CA ASN A 287 -6.17 -4.48 -3.98
C ASN A 287 -7.07 -5.67 -3.69
N ILE A 288 -6.66 -6.53 -2.76
CA ILE A 288 -7.44 -7.68 -2.29
C ILE A 288 -7.43 -7.64 -0.77
N ILE A 289 -8.62 -7.64 -0.18
CA ILE A 289 -8.85 -7.77 1.26
C ILE A 289 -9.72 -9.00 1.47
N GLU A 290 -9.24 -9.93 2.27
CA GLU A 290 -9.89 -11.24 2.38
C GLU A 290 -9.89 -11.74 3.83
N GLY A 291 -10.98 -12.38 4.20
CA GLY A 291 -11.11 -13.14 5.42
C GLY A 291 -11.83 -14.45 5.15
N ARG A 292 -12.13 -15.21 6.21
CA ARG A 292 -12.91 -16.44 6.07
C ARG A 292 -14.28 -16.15 5.46
N ASP A 293 -14.63 -16.88 4.40
CA ASP A 293 -15.89 -16.84 3.65
C ASP A 293 -16.20 -15.51 2.93
N ILE A 294 -15.25 -14.58 2.85
CA ILE A 294 -15.45 -13.28 2.19
C ILE A 294 -14.16 -12.75 1.55
N GLN A 295 -14.25 -12.32 0.29
CA GLN A 295 -13.17 -11.67 -0.43
C GLN A 295 -13.70 -10.40 -1.09
N ILE A 296 -13.02 -9.28 -0.86
CA ILE A 296 -13.34 -7.99 -1.45
C ILE A 296 -12.08 -7.51 -2.19
N TYR A 297 -12.23 -7.15 -3.46
CA TYR A 297 -11.10 -6.69 -4.26
C TYR A 297 -11.48 -5.50 -5.13
N TYR A 298 -10.51 -4.63 -5.42
CA TYR A 298 -10.68 -3.52 -6.35
C TYR A 298 -10.16 -3.93 -7.72
N GLN A 299 -11.03 -3.80 -8.73
CA GLN A 299 -10.70 -4.10 -10.11
C GLN A 299 -10.78 -2.83 -10.93
N ASN A 300 -9.67 -2.47 -11.59
CA ASN A 300 -9.70 -1.55 -12.71
C ASN A 300 -10.52 -2.18 -13.82
N ASP A 301 -11.37 -1.39 -14.46
CA ASP A 301 -12.13 -1.80 -15.64
C ASP A 301 -12.36 -0.53 -16.46
N LYS A 302 -11.33 -0.14 -17.23
CA LYS A 302 -11.33 1.17 -17.91
C LYS A 302 -10.50 1.17 -19.18
N ASP A 303 -10.86 2.09 -20.07
CA ASP A 303 -10.10 2.37 -21.27
C ASP A 303 -9.13 3.53 -21.04
N TRP A 304 -7.98 3.46 -21.68
CA TRP A 304 -6.96 4.50 -21.69
C TRP A 304 -6.71 4.99 -23.11
N HIS A 305 -6.68 6.30 -23.30
CA HIS A 305 -6.38 6.96 -24.56
C HIS A 305 -5.21 7.92 -24.40
N TYR A 306 -4.16 7.78 -25.21
CA TYR A 306 -3.02 8.69 -25.20
C TYR A 306 -3.25 9.88 -26.13
N ILE A 307 -3.21 11.09 -25.57
CA ILE A 307 -3.34 12.36 -26.30
C ILE A 307 -1.93 12.86 -26.62
N GLN A 308 -1.51 12.70 -27.88
CA GLN A 308 -0.15 12.98 -28.31
C GLN A 308 0.25 14.45 -28.14
N GLU A 309 -0.65 15.37 -28.47
CA GLU A 309 -0.40 16.83 -28.40
C GLU A 309 -0.13 17.29 -26.97
N GLU A 310 -0.81 16.67 -26.01
CA GLU A 310 -0.71 16.98 -24.58
C GLU A 310 0.30 16.10 -23.85
N ARG A 311 0.79 15.04 -24.53
CA ARG A 311 1.69 14.01 -23.99
C ARG A 311 1.16 13.38 -22.70
N ARG A 312 -0.15 13.10 -22.65
CA ARG A 312 -0.80 12.55 -21.45
C ARG A 312 -1.80 11.45 -21.79
N TRP A 313 -2.01 10.58 -20.82
CA TRP A 313 -3.08 9.58 -20.86
C TRP A 313 -4.38 10.16 -20.33
N ARG A 314 -5.50 9.76 -20.93
CA ARG A 314 -6.86 10.08 -20.50
C ARG A 314 -7.65 8.79 -20.30
N THR A 315 -8.33 8.69 -19.17
CA THR A 315 -9.26 7.60 -18.88
C THR A 315 -10.59 7.79 -19.62
N LEU A 316 -11.13 6.70 -20.15
CA LEU A 316 -12.43 6.59 -20.81
C LEU A 316 -13.16 5.34 -20.28
N ASN A 317 -14.49 5.32 -20.35
CA ASN A 317 -15.32 4.15 -20.03
C ASN A 317 -14.98 3.46 -18.69
N ASP A 318 -14.79 4.24 -17.62
CA ASP A 318 -14.36 3.74 -16.32
C ASP A 318 -15.53 3.07 -15.55
N ASP A 319 -15.50 1.74 -15.44
CA ASP A 319 -16.37 0.89 -14.63
C ASP A 319 -15.59 0.24 -13.45
N SER A 320 -14.44 0.83 -13.10
CA SER A 320 -13.59 0.34 -12.01
C SER A 320 -14.37 0.39 -10.69
N SER A 321 -14.33 -0.72 -9.96
CA SER A 321 -15.19 -0.88 -8.79
C SER A 321 -14.63 -1.91 -7.81
N TRP A 322 -15.07 -1.77 -6.56
CA TRP A 322 -14.90 -2.80 -5.56
C TRP A 322 -15.92 -3.92 -5.80
N ARG A 323 -15.42 -5.15 -5.87
CA ARG A 323 -16.21 -6.36 -6.10
C ARG A 323 -16.09 -7.24 -4.86
N LYS A 324 -17.19 -7.87 -4.47
CA LYS A 324 -17.31 -8.72 -3.28
C LYS A 324 -17.76 -10.11 -3.69
N ILE A 325 -17.08 -11.12 -3.18
CA ILE A 325 -17.47 -12.52 -3.20
C ILE A 325 -17.69 -12.94 -1.76
N GLN A 326 -18.86 -13.50 -1.46
CA GLN A 326 -19.17 -14.02 -0.13
C GLN A 326 -19.74 -15.42 -0.26
N ASN A 327 -19.25 -16.33 0.56
CA ASN A 327 -19.80 -17.67 0.71
C ASN A 327 -20.79 -17.67 1.87
N THR A 328 -22.05 -17.97 1.61
CA THR A 328 -23.06 -18.13 2.66
C THR A 328 -23.69 -19.51 2.52
N ASN A 329 -23.47 -20.38 3.50
CA ASN A 329 -24.01 -21.76 3.51
C ASN A 329 -23.64 -22.59 2.27
N GLY A 330 -22.46 -22.37 1.69
CA GLY A 330 -21.99 -23.09 0.49
C GLY A 330 -22.42 -22.46 -0.83
N GLU A 331 -23.20 -21.37 -0.81
CA GLU A 331 -23.53 -20.58 -2.00
C GLU A 331 -22.66 -19.33 -2.11
N LYS A 332 -22.00 -19.18 -3.26
CA LYS A 332 -21.19 -18.00 -3.58
C LYS A 332 -22.05 -16.89 -4.17
N LYS A 333 -22.03 -15.72 -3.53
CA LYS A 333 -22.72 -14.51 -4.00
C LYS A 333 -21.70 -13.49 -4.45
N PHE A 334 -21.88 -13.00 -5.67
CA PHE A 334 -21.07 -11.93 -6.27
C PHE A 334 -21.85 -10.62 -6.21
N SER A 335 -21.22 -9.55 -5.75
CA SER A 335 -21.83 -8.23 -5.67
C SER A 335 -20.81 -7.13 -5.92
N ARG A 336 -21.27 -5.93 -6.31
CA ARG A 336 -20.43 -4.73 -6.40
C ARG A 336 -20.67 -3.86 -5.17
N LEU A 337 -19.58 -3.34 -4.60
CA LEU A 337 -19.63 -2.37 -3.51
C LEU A 337 -19.57 -0.97 -4.11
N HIS A 338 -20.66 -0.22 -3.96
CA HIS A 338 -20.75 1.16 -4.41
C HIS A 338 -20.28 2.10 -3.30
N MET A 339 -19.00 2.41 -3.29
CA MET A 339 -18.40 3.44 -2.44
C MET A 339 -18.46 4.76 -3.22
N ARG A 340 -19.18 5.76 -2.73
CA ARG A 340 -19.22 7.11 -3.31
C ARG A 340 -18.77 8.14 -2.30
#